data_AF-A0A3D6EM16-F1
#
_entry.id   AF-A0A3D6EM16-F1
#
_cell.length_a   1.000
_cell.length_b   1.000
_cell.length_c   1.000
_cell.angle_alpha   90.00
_cell.angle_beta   90.00
_cell.angle_gamma   90.00
#
_symmetry.space_group_name_H-M   'P 1'
#
loop_
_entity.id
_entity.type
_entity.pdbx_description
1 polymer ?
#
loop_
_entity_poly.entity_id
_entity_poly.type
_entity_poly.pdbx_seq_one_letter_code
_entity_poly.pdbx_strand_id
1 'polypeptide(L)'
;PTPFALFQASLATCAGIYVLNFCRQRELPTEGIRLVQRTVPDPATNMVGRVELEILVPPTFPEKYHDALIRTASQCTVKKHMEHPPAFEVRTVVVG
;
A
#
# COMPACT_ATOMS: atom_id res chain seq x y z
N PRO A 1 -14.68 -10.75 -0.29
CA PRO A 1 -13.53 -10.58 0.64
C PRO A 1 -14.06 -10.05 1.99
N THR A 2 -13.43 -10.40 3.12
CA THR A 2 -13.81 -9.82 4.41
C THR A 2 -13.47 -8.33 4.43
N PRO A 3 -14.12 -7.50 5.28
CA PRO A 3 -13.77 -6.08 5.40
C PRO A 3 -12.27 -5.87 5.69
N PHE A 4 -11.69 -6.72 6.53
CA PHE A 4 -10.25 -6.66 6.82
C PHE A 4 -9.38 -7.04 5.61
N ALA A 5 -9.78 -8.02 4.79
CA ALA A 5 -9.09 -8.35 3.56
C ALA A 5 -9.20 -7.22 2.50
N LEU A 6 -10.34 -6.53 2.43
CA LEU A 6 -10.50 -5.34 1.59
C LEU A 6 -9.62 -4.18 2.06
N PHE A 7 -9.56 -3.95 3.37
CA PHE A 7 -8.64 -2.99 3.96
C PHE A 7 -7.19 -3.32 3.56
N GLN A 8 -6.75 -4.57 3.74
CA GLN A 8 -5.43 -5.02 3.30
C GLN A 8 -5.19 -4.78 1.80
N ALA A 9 -6.16 -5.08 0.92
CA ALA A 9 -6.01 -4.84 -0.51
C ALA A 9 -5.88 -3.34 -0.84
N SER A 10 -6.54 -2.47 -0.07
CA SER A 10 -6.48 -1.02 -0.27
C SER A 10 -5.08 -0.44 -0.05
N LEU A 11 -4.22 -1.10 0.74
CA LEU A 11 -2.81 -0.69 0.92
C LEU A 11 -2.05 -0.80 -0.41
N ALA A 12 -2.09 -1.98 -1.04
CA ALA A 12 -1.49 -2.20 -2.36
C ALA A 12 -2.07 -1.27 -3.42
N THR A 13 -3.39 -1.08 -3.44
CA THR A 13 -4.05 -0.17 -4.39
C THR A 13 -3.58 1.28 -4.20
N CYS A 14 -3.48 1.76 -2.95
CA CYS A 14 -3.01 3.10 -2.66
C CYS A 14 -1.57 3.32 -3.15
N ALA A 15 -0.67 2.37 -2.86
CA ALA A 15 0.71 2.42 -3.37
C ALA A 15 0.75 2.34 -4.91
N GLY A 16 -0.10 1.52 -5.52
CA GLY A 16 -0.20 1.39 -6.98
C GLY A 16 -0.66 2.67 -7.67
N ILE A 17 -1.62 3.40 -7.09
CA ILE A 17 -2.05 4.72 -7.59
C ILE A 17 -0.89 5.72 -7.54
N TYR A 18 -0.10 5.71 -6.46
CA TYR A 18 1.06 6.59 -6.34
C TYR A 18 2.13 6.27 -7.39
N VAL A 19 2.44 4.99 -7.61
CA VAL A 19 3.35 4.51 -8.66
C VAL A 19 2.84 4.91 -10.05
N LEU A 20 1.56 4.68 -10.33
CA LEU A 20 0.92 5.04 -11.60
C LEU A 20 1.04 6.54 -11.89
N ASN A 21 0.76 7.38 -10.90
CA ASN A 21 0.87 8.83 -11.03
C ASN A 21 2.31 9.28 -11.26
N PHE A 22 3.28 8.69 -10.56
CA PHE A 22 4.70 8.97 -10.79
C PHE A 22 5.12 8.66 -12.22
N CYS A 23 4.71 7.50 -12.75
CA CYS A 23 5.01 7.11 -14.13
C CYS A 23 4.37 8.07 -15.13
N ARG A 24 3.08 8.39 -14.96
CA ARG A 24 2.35 9.31 -15.84
C ARG A 24 2.96 10.70 -15.90
N GLN A 25 3.37 11.26 -14.76
CA GLN A 25 4.03 12.58 -14.69
C GLN A 25 5.38 12.64 -15.42
N ARG A 26 6.00 11.49 -15.69
CA ARG A 26 7.31 11.35 -16.34
C ARG A 26 7.22 10.67 -17.70
N GLU A 27 5.99 10.50 -18.20
CA GLU A 27 5.70 9.84 -19.47
C GLU A 27 6.33 8.44 -19.59
N LEU A 28 6.38 7.71 -18.46
CA LEU A 28 6.91 6.36 -18.40
C LEU A 28 5.84 5.32 -18.76
N PRO A 29 6.22 4.23 -19.46
CA PRO A 29 5.30 3.15 -19.77
C PRO A 29 4.83 2.47 -18.48
N THR A 30 3.52 2.28 -18.37
CA THR A 30 2.88 1.65 -17.20
C THR A 30 2.48 0.20 -17.46
N GLU A 31 2.49 -0.22 -18.72
CA GLU A 31 2.11 -1.57 -19.13
C GLU A 31 3.06 -2.60 -18.51
N GLY A 32 2.50 -3.68 -17.97
CA GLY A 32 3.26 -4.74 -17.31
C GLY A 32 3.79 -4.40 -15.92
N ILE A 33 3.57 -3.19 -15.39
CA ILE A 33 3.87 -2.89 -13.98
C ILE A 33 2.83 -3.57 -13.09
N ARG A 34 3.30 -4.31 -12.07
CA ARG A 34 2.44 -4.97 -11.08
C ARG A 34 2.90 -4.71 -9.67
N LEU A 35 1.95 -4.63 -8.74
CA LEU A 35 2.26 -4.63 -7.31
C LEU A 35 1.82 -5.95 -6.71
N VAL A 36 2.73 -6.60 -5.99
CA VAL A 36 2.46 -7.85 -5.27
C VAL A 36 2.55 -7.55 -3.78
N GLN A 37 1.44 -7.75 -3.07
CA GLN A 37 1.39 -7.61 -1.62
C GLN A 37 1.40 -8.98 -0.97
N ARG A 38 2.26 -9.15 0.04
CA ARG A 38 2.23 -10.29 0.97
C ARG A 38 2.05 -9.80 2.39
N THR A 39 1.08 -10.38 3.09
CA THR A 39 0.84 -10.11 4.51
C THR A 39 1.43 -11.26 5.32
N VAL A 40 2.33 -10.95 6.25
CA VAL A 40 2.90 -11.90 7.19
C VAL A 40 2.22 -11.69 8.55
N PRO A 41 1.54 -12.70 9.10
CA PRO A 41 0.91 -12.59 10.41
C PRO A 41 1.96 -12.55 11.52
N ASP A 42 1.66 -11.81 12.59
CA ASP A 42 2.37 -11.90 13.85
C ASP A 42 1.86 -13.11 14.65
N PRO A 43 2.70 -14.11 14.96
CA PRO A 43 2.27 -15.32 15.64
C PRO A 43 1.79 -15.08 17.09
N ALA A 44 2.17 -13.96 17.73
CA ALA A 44 1.75 -13.66 19.09
C ALA A 44 0.33 -13.09 19.15
N THR A 45 -0.06 -12.31 18.14
CA THR A 45 -1.35 -11.58 18.12
C THR A 45 -2.34 -12.13 17.10
N ASN A 46 -1.88 -12.97 16.16
CA ASN A 46 -2.60 -13.37 14.94
C ASN A 46 -3.02 -12.20 14.05
N MET A 47 -2.51 -10.99 14.31
CA MET A 47 -2.76 -9.80 13.50
C MET A 47 -1.70 -9.67 12.40
N VAL A 48 -1.84 -8.65 11.55
CA VAL A 48 -0.84 -8.36 10.51
C VAL A 48 0.43 -7.85 11.18
N GLY A 49 1.50 -8.64 11.15
CA GLY A 49 2.81 -8.27 11.70
C GLY A 49 3.67 -7.51 10.71
N ARG A 50 3.62 -7.88 9.43
CA ARG A 50 4.39 -7.22 8.37
C ARG A 50 3.65 -7.27 7.04
N VAL A 51 3.71 -6.17 6.29
CA VAL A 51 3.23 -6.10 4.91
C VAL A 51 4.44 -5.91 4.01
N GLU A 52 4.62 -6.83 3.08
CA GLU A 52 5.63 -6.75 2.03
C GLU A 52 4.93 -6.29 0.75
N LEU A 53 5.57 -5.37 0.03
CA LEU A 53 5.07 -4.85 -1.23
C LEU A 53 6.20 -4.85 -2.27
N GLU A 54 6.03 -5.63 -3.32
CA GLU A 54 6.97 -5.73 -4.43
C GLU A 54 6.41 -4.98 -5.65
N ILE A 55 7.22 -4.12 -6.26
CA ILE A 55 6.88 -3.44 -7.51
C ILE A 55 7.60 -4.17 -8.64
N LEU A 56 6.86 -4.96 -9.40
CA LEU A 56 7.37 -5.65 -10.57
C LEU A 56 7.29 -4.72 -11.76
N VAL A 57 8.42 -4.49 -12.43
CA VAL A 57 8.50 -3.69 -13.66
C VAL A 57 9.02 -4.54 -14.81
N PRO A 58 8.66 -4.24 -16.07
CA PRO A 58 9.27 -4.90 -17.23
C PRO A 58 10.79 -4.71 -17.27
N PRO A 59 11.56 -5.64 -17.88
CA PRO A 59 13.02 -5.48 -18.05
C PRO A 59 13.42 -4.22 -18.83
N THR A 60 12.51 -3.66 -19.61
CA THR A 60 12.70 -2.43 -20.38
C THR A 60 12.46 -1.15 -19.56
N PHE A 61 12.00 -1.26 -18.31
CA PHE A 61 11.75 -0.10 -17.45
C PHE A 61 13.08 0.53 -17.01
N PRO A 62 13.23 1.87 -17.01
CA PRO A 62 14.53 2.49 -16.74
C PRO A 62 14.98 2.31 -15.27
N GLU A 63 16.13 1.67 -15.08
CA GLU A 63 16.70 1.35 -13.77
C GLU A 63 16.88 2.57 -12.86
N LYS A 64 17.22 3.73 -13.45
CA LYS A 64 17.38 5.01 -12.72
C LYS A 64 16.15 5.44 -11.90
N TYR A 65 14.96 4.87 -12.18
CA TYR A 65 13.72 5.19 -11.47
C TYR A 65 13.33 4.15 -10.41
N HIS A 66 14.05 3.03 -10.26
CA HIS A 66 13.65 1.96 -9.32
C HIS A 66 13.52 2.46 -7.88
N ASP A 67 14.53 3.17 -7.37
CA ASP A 67 14.45 3.74 -6.02
C ASP A 67 13.35 4.80 -5.90
N ALA A 68 13.07 5.54 -6.98
CA ALA A 68 12.01 6.52 -6.99
C ALA A 68 10.62 5.86 -6.91
N LEU A 69 10.44 4.69 -7.52
CA LEU A 69 9.22 3.88 -7.36
C LEU A 69 9.04 3.42 -5.92
N ILE A 70 10.10 2.87 -5.31
CA ILE A 70 10.08 2.43 -3.90
C ILE A 70 9.70 3.58 -2.97
N ARG A 71 10.36 4.73 -3.10
CA ARG A 71 10.06 5.92 -2.31
C ARG A 71 8.64 6.43 -2.52
N THR A 72 8.16 6.40 -3.76
CA THR A 72 6.81 6.85 -4.11
C THR A 72 5.73 5.95 -3.49
N ALA A 73 5.87 4.63 -3.64
CA ALA A 73 4.96 3.66 -3.03
C ALA A 73 4.96 3.76 -1.50
N SER A 74 6.13 3.99 -0.90
CA SER A 74 6.31 4.14 0.56
C SER A 74 5.66 5.39 1.14
N GLN A 75 5.25 6.35 0.30
CA GLN A 75 4.62 7.60 0.70
C GLN A 75 3.09 7.60 0.54
N CYS A 76 2.51 6.47 0.18
CA CYS A 76 1.07 6.36 -0.03
C CYS A 76 0.29 6.74 1.24
N THR A 77 -0.87 7.38 1.07
CA THR A 77 -1.65 7.95 2.19
C THR A 77 -2.01 6.90 3.24
N VAL A 78 -2.42 5.71 2.79
CA VAL A 78 -2.82 4.62 3.69
C VAL A 78 -1.65 4.21 4.60
N LYS A 79 -0.45 4.00 4.03
CA LYS A 79 0.74 3.65 4.82
C LYS A 79 1.11 4.76 5.82
N LYS A 80 1.13 6.02 5.37
CA LYS A 80 1.43 7.16 6.26
C LYS A 80 0.47 7.25 7.44
N HIS A 81 -0.82 6.98 7.20
CA HIS A 81 -1.83 6.96 8.25
C HIS A 81 -1.66 5.77 9.21
N MET A 82 -1.19 4.62 8.74
CA MET A 82 -0.88 3.48 9.60
C MET A 82 0.40 3.67 10.44
N GLU A 83 1.37 4.43 9.94
CA GLU A 83 2.56 4.83 10.71
C GLU A 83 2.23 5.80 11.86
N HIS A 84 1.11 6.50 11.74
CA HIS A 84 0.58 7.44 12.74
C HIS A 84 -0.91 7.15 12.97
N PRO A 85 -1.25 5.98 13.55
CA PRO A 85 -2.63 5.54 13.64
C PRO A 85 -3.45 6.49 14.53
N PRO A 86 -4.72 6.76 14.17
CA PRO A 86 -5.57 7.61 14.98
C PRO A 86 -5.95 6.91 16.29
N ALA A 87 -6.22 7.71 17.33
CA ALA A 87 -6.90 7.21 18.51
C ALA A 87 -8.36 6.88 18.17
N PHE A 88 -8.86 5.77 18.69
CA PHE A 88 -10.26 5.39 18.55
C PHE A 88 -10.98 5.71 19.87
N GLU A 89 -11.97 6.60 19.80
CA GLU A 89 -12.89 6.84 20.90
C GLU A 89 -14.18 6.05 20.66
N VAL A 90 -14.49 5.11 21.55
CA VAL A 90 -15.68 4.27 21.47
C VAL A 90 -16.56 4.55 22.67
N ARG A 91 -17.82 4.94 22.44
CA ARG A 91 -18.81 5.18 23.50
C ARG A 91 -20.15 4.57 23.13
N THR A 92 -20.85 4.07 24.14
CA THR A 92 -22.26 3.68 24.02
C THR A 92 -23.14 4.87 24.34
N VAL A 93 -24.16 5.12 23.51
CA VAL A 93 -25.17 6.15 23.76
C VAL A 93 -26.53 5.49 23.79
N VAL A 94 -27.28 5.70 24.87
CA VAL A 94 -28.70 5.30 24.94
C VAL A 94 -29.51 6.38 24.25
N VAL A 95 -30.21 6.01 23.18
CA VAL A 95 -31.15 6.89 22.47
C VAL A 95 -32.56 6.50 22.92
N GLY A 96 -33.31 7.48 23.44
CA GLY A 96 -34.73 7.35 23.78
C GLY A 96 -35.65 7.81 22.66
#